data_AF-A0AB39XR30-F1
#
_entry.id   AF-A0AB39XR30-F1
#
_cell.length_a   1.000
_cell.length_b   1.000
_cell.length_c   1.000
_cell.angle_alpha   90.00
_cell.angle_beta   90.00
_cell.angle_gamma   90.00
#
_symmetry.space_group_name_H-M   'P 1'
#
loop_
_entity.id
_entity.type
_entity.pdbx_description
1 polymer ?
#
loop_
_entity_poly.entity_id
_entity_poly.type
_entity_poly.pdbx_seq_one_letter_code
_entity_poly.pdbx_strand_id
1 'polypeptide(L)' 'MGSEWLHSSKYWRLRAEEFRSKADACQFPQTRETLRDIANNYNELAQRAEQVVTLAELDKDARFKIGPRARGRGDE' A
#
# COMPACT_ATOMS: atom_id res chain seq x y z
N MET A 1 12.66 13.43 9.21
CA MET A 1 11.22 13.22 9.04
C MET A 1 10.98 13.04 7.55
N GLY A 2 10.91 11.85 6.97
CA GLY A 2 10.43 10.58 7.48
C GLY A 2 9.56 10.00 6.36
N SER A 3 10.18 9.74 5.21
CA SER A 3 9.55 9.31 3.94
C SER A 3 8.85 7.95 4.04
N GLU A 4 8.96 7.31 5.20
CA GLU A 4 8.52 5.97 5.54
C GLU A 4 6.98 5.85 5.62
N TRP A 5 6.26 6.98 5.67
CA TRP A 5 4.79 7.04 5.68
C TRP A 5 4.16 7.27 4.29
N LEU A 6 4.96 7.54 3.25
CA LEU A 6 4.46 7.95 1.93
C LEU A 6 3.93 6.78 1.08
N HIS A 7 4.18 5.53 1.48
CA HIS A 7 3.83 4.36 0.67
C HIS A 7 2.76 3.46 1.30
N SER A 8 2.23 3.80 2.47
CA SER A 8 1.18 3.00 3.09
C SER A 8 -0.11 3.10 2.27
N SER A 9 -0.82 2.00 2.05
CA SER A 9 -2.09 1.96 1.30
C SER A 9 -3.10 3.00 1.82
N LYS A 10 -3.07 3.26 3.13
CA LYS A 10 -3.87 4.27 3.82
C LYS A 10 -3.57 5.70 3.35
N TYR A 11 -2.30 6.04 3.08
CA TYR A 11 -1.91 7.35 2.56
C TYR A 11 -2.47 7.59 1.15
N TRP A 12 -2.34 6.59 0.29
CA TRP A 12 -2.86 6.65 -1.09
C TRP A 12 -4.39 6.77 -1.13
N ARG A 13 -5.11 6.04 -0.26
CA ARG A 13 -6.57 6.18 -0.09
C ARG A 13 -6.98 7.58 0.34
N LEU A 14 -6.33 8.12 1.38
CA LEU A 14 -6.63 9.45 1.90
C LEU A 14 -6.44 10.53 0.84
N ARG A 15 -5.38 10.41 0.02
CA ARG A 15 -5.15 11.30 -1.12
C ARG A 15 -6.21 11.16 -2.19
N ALA A 16 -6.59 9.94 -2.57
CA ALA A 16 -7.66 9.71 -3.55
C ALA A 16 -8.98 10.38 -3.14
N GLU A 17 -9.36 10.29 -1.86
CA GLU A 17 -10.55 10.95 -1.33
C GLU A 17 -10.46 12.49 -1.37
N GLU A 18 -9.30 13.05 -1.02
CA GLU A 18 -9.06 14.49 -1.10
C GLU A 18 -9.22 15.03 -2.54
N PHE A 19 -8.68 14.30 -3.53
CA PHE A 19 -8.81 14.65 -4.95
C PHE A 19 -10.25 14.48 -5.47
N ARG A 20 -11.01 13.48 -4.99
CA ARG A 20 -12.45 13.37 -5.33
C ARG A 20 -13.26 14.54 -4.80
N SER A 21 -13.05 14.92 -3.54
CA SER A 21 -13.73 16.07 -2.94
C SER A 21 -13.41 17.37 -3.69
N LYS A 22 -12.13 17.54 -4.10
CA LYS A 22 -11.71 18.66 -4.95
C LYS A 22 -12.34 18.62 -6.33
N ALA A 23 -12.51 17.44 -6.92
CA ALA A 23 -13.18 17.27 -8.20
C ALA A 23 -14.67 17.63 -8.11
N ASP A 24 -15.35 17.22 -7.04
CA ASP A 24 -16.78 17.47 -6.83
C ASP A 24 -17.08 18.97 -6.66
N ALA A 25 -16.21 19.68 -5.95
CA ALA A 25 -16.26 21.13 -5.81
C ALA A 25 -15.84 21.92 -7.08
N CYS A 26 -15.31 21.25 -8.11
CA CYS A 26 -14.77 21.91 -9.29
C CYS A 26 -15.87 22.22 -10.32
N GLN A 27 -16.01 23.51 -10.65
CA GLN A 27 -16.96 24.00 -11.67
C GLN A 27 -16.46 23.80 -13.10
N PHE A 28 -15.17 23.52 -13.29
CA PHE A 28 -14.59 23.31 -14.63
C PHE A 28 -14.66 21.83 -15.00
N PRO A 29 -15.40 21.46 -16.05
CA PRO A 29 -15.63 20.05 -16.40
C PRO A 29 -14.35 19.31 -16.79
N GLN A 30 -13.43 19.97 -17.52
CA GLN A 30 -12.15 19.38 -17.89
C GLN A 30 -11.26 19.11 -16.67
N THR A 31 -11.15 20.08 -15.77
CA THR A 31 -10.36 19.93 -14.53
C THR A 31 -10.98 18.88 -13.60
N ARG A 32 -12.31 18.81 -13.52
CA ARG A 32 -13.02 17.77 -12.75
C ARG A 32 -12.69 16.38 -13.26
N GLU A 33 -12.67 16.19 -14.59
CA GLU A 33 -12.33 14.90 -15.19
C GLU A 33 -10.88 14.52 -14.88
N THR A 34 -9.93 15.44 -15.05
CA THR A 34 -8.53 15.20 -14.68
C THR A 34 -8.37 14.87 -13.19
N LEU A 35 -9.07 15.57 -12.29
CA LEU A 35 -9.00 15.30 -10.85
C LEU A 35 -9.61 13.93 -10.50
N ARG A 36 -10.65 13.49 -11.20
CA ARG A 36 -11.22 12.14 -11.05
C ARG A 36 -10.27 11.06 -11.54
N ASP A 37 -9.59 11.28 -12.67
CA ASP A 37 -8.57 10.37 -13.19
C ASP A 37 -7.41 10.21 -12.19
N ILE A 38 -6.90 11.34 -11.67
CA ILE A 38 -5.87 11.36 -10.63
C ILE A 38 -6.33 10.58 -9.38
N ALA A 39 -7.57 10.77 -8.93
CA ALA A 39 -8.11 10.04 -7.79
C ALA A 39 -8.22 8.52 -8.04
N ASN A 40 -8.56 8.10 -9.25
CA ASN A 40 -8.58 6.69 -9.62
C ASN A 40 -7.16 6.09 -9.64
N ASN A 41 -6.19 6.80 -10.21
CA ASN A 41 -4.79 6.37 -10.22
C ASN A 41 -4.26 6.17 -8.79
N TYR A 42 -4.57 7.09 -7.86
CA TYR A 42 -4.20 6.92 -6.45
C TYR A 42 -4.90 5.74 -5.78
N ASN A 43 -6.15 5.45 -6.13
CA ASN A 43 -6.86 4.28 -5.61
C ASN A 43 -6.27 2.95 -6.14
N GLU A 44 -5.80 2.91 -7.38
CA GLU A 44 -5.05 1.77 -7.91
C GLU A 44 -3.71 1.59 -7.20
N LEU A 45 -2.98 2.69 -6.96
CA LEU A 45 -1.75 2.65 -6.18
C LEU A 45 -1.98 2.15 -4.75
N ALA A 46 -3.10 2.52 -4.12
CA ALA A 46 -3.48 2.02 -2.81
C ALA A 46 -3.70 0.50 -2.81
N GLN A 47 -4.39 -0.03 -3.82
CA GLN A 47 -4.63 -1.47 -3.98
C GLN A 47 -3.32 -2.23 -4.21
N ARG A 48 -2.45 -1.70 -5.07
CA ARG A 48 -1.12 -2.30 -5.31
C ARG A 48 -0.26 -2.27 -4.04
N ALA A 49 -0.28 -1.17 -3.30
CA ALA A 49 0.44 -1.07 -2.04
C ALA A 49 -0.08 -2.07 -0.99
N GLU A 50 -1.40 -2.30 -0.92
CA GLU A 50 -2.01 -3.30 -0.04
C GLU A 50 -1.57 -4.73 -0.43
N GLN A 51 -1.51 -5.05 -1.72
CA GLN A 51 -1.00 -6.34 -2.20
C GLN A 51 0.48 -6.54 -1.87
N VAL A 52 1.31 -5.50 -2.05
CA VAL A 52 2.75 -5.56 -1.75
C VAL A 52 3.01 -5.72 -0.25
N VAL A 53 2.26 -5.01 0.60
CA VAL A 53 2.32 -5.19 2.06
C VAL A 53 1.92 -6.61 2.44
N THR A 54 0.82 -7.12 1.89
CA THR A 54 0.34 -8.48 2.16
C THR A 54 1.40 -9.54 1.80
N LEU A 55 2.04 -9.40 0.64
CA LEU A 55 3.11 -10.33 0.21
C LEU A 55 4.36 -10.22 1.10
N ALA A 56 4.74 -9.02 1.53
CA ALA A 56 5.87 -8.80 2.42
C ALA A 56 5.62 -9.37 3.85
N GLU A 57 4.38 -9.31 4.33
CA GLU A 57 3.99 -9.94 5.59
C GLU A 57 3.96 -11.48 5.48
N LEU A 58 3.49 -12.03 4.35
CA LEU A 58 3.54 -13.47 4.08
C LEU A 58 4.97 -14.00 3.94
N ASP A 59 5.90 -13.25 3.32
CA ASP A 59 7.32 -13.62 3.24
C ASP A 59 7.98 -13.64 4.63
N LYS A 60 7.63 -12.70 5.51
CA LYS A 60 8.08 -12.70 6.90
C LYS A 60 7.57 -13.92 7.67
N ASP A 61 6.29 -14.27 7.52
CA ASP A 61 5.71 -15.44 8.20
C ASP A 61 6.32 -16.75 7.68
N ALA A 62 6.56 -16.83 6.37
CA ALA A 62 7.27 -17.95 5.75
C ALA A 62 8.68 -18.10 6.32
N ARG A 63 9.47 -17.02 6.40
CA ARG A 63 10.82 -17.05 7.03
C ARG A 63 10.77 -17.42 8.52
N PHE A 64 9.71 -17.05 9.24
CA PHE A 64 9.56 -17.39 10.66
C PHE A 64 9.23 -18.88 10.88
N LYS A 65 8.54 -19.53 9.94
CA LYS A 65 8.25 -20.98 10.00
C LYS A 65 9.42 -21.88 9.56
N ILE A 66 10.42 -21.35 8.89
CA ILE A 66 11.71 -22.00 8.58
C ILE A 66 12.81 -21.53 9.54
N GLY A 67 12.48 -21.34 10.82
CA GLY A 67 13.46 -21.30 11.93
C GLY A 67 13.95 -22.71 12.29
N PRO A 68 15.17 -22.87 12.84
CA PRO A 68 16.02 -24.03 12.63
C PRO A 68 15.45 -25.31 13.25
N ARG A 69 15.46 -26.38 12.46
CA ARG A 69 15.21 -27.75 12.90
C ARG A 69 16.31 -28.14 13.90
N ALA A 70 16.03 -27.98 15.19
CA ALA A 70 16.81 -28.58 16.26
C ALA A 70 16.87 -30.10 16.05
N ARG A 71 18.03 -30.59 15.66
CA ARG A 71 18.43 -32.00 15.66
C ARG A 71 19.96 -31.98 15.65
N GLY A 72 20.70 -32.46 16.62
CA GLY A 72 20.42 -33.26 17.80
C GLY A 72 21.80 -33.68 18.27
N ARG A 73 22.03 -33.60 19.58
CA ARG A 73 23.15 -34.16 20.32
C ARG A 73 23.61 -35.51 19.72
N GLY A 74 24.89 -35.59 19.35
CA GLY A 74 25.59 -36.83 19.05
C GLY A 74 26.98 -36.74 19.69
N ASP A 75 27.09 -37.32 20.87
CA ASP A 75 28.34 -37.82 21.46
C ASP A 75 29.00 -38.78 20.45
N GLU A 76 30.27 -38.57 20.13
CA GLU A 76 31.35 -39.59 20.13
C GLU A 76 32.72 -38.92 19.90
#